data_AF-A0A1A8N9S7-F1
#
_entry.id   AF-A0A1A8N9S7-F1
#
_cell.length_a   1.000
_cell.length_b   1.000
_cell.length_c   1.000
_cell.angle_alpha   90.00
_cell.angle_beta   90.00
_cell.angle_gamma   90.00
#
_symmetry.space_group_name_H-M   'P 1'
#
loop_
_entity.id
_entity.type
_entity.pdbx_description
1 polymer ?
#
loop_
_entity_poly.entity_id
_entity_poly.type
_entity_poly.pdbx_seq_one_letter_code
_entity_poly.pdbx_strand_id
1 'polypeptide(L)'
;MWGEIDPPVRPQPSLFESENRSEASEEPAAPPWRYEQNRATCTDPQEAPREESAAESSCVAAMIEAVAMSGSPVKSQQVGEAELTVGERKQELREQYRSRPLVFLERYHTHLQPEHLPAFVHVCADPRAQHYSGVVQTRASGCINRTRVRNQRYAALRALQKEGRYFSEEQMRMREPLLYEQYIGQYLTDEEVLERSQEAMSEGAQEGPGGATAGLAHLLLNSYQERLIQNRLQEEQEREDAAQEEEEEDDDEEGEEDAEVRGQRKEWEPTAEEKVLLREEFISQMHQRFLDGKDEEFNYSEVDNNPDYDNLDLVNRDAEDKYFDEEEDDMEEEEKMTS
;
A
#
# COMPACT_ATOMS: atom_id res chain seq x y z
N MET A 1 17.41 -19.94 5.63
CA MET A 1 18.13 -19.34 6.78
C MET A 1 18.16 -17.83 6.59
N TRP A 2 17.31 -17.08 7.30
CA TRP A 2 17.34 -15.62 7.28
C TRP A 2 17.75 -15.15 8.68
N GLY A 3 18.79 -14.31 8.72
CA GLY A 3 19.46 -13.89 9.95
C GLY A 3 18.57 -13.03 10.83
N GLU A 4 18.60 -13.31 12.13
CA GLU A 4 18.03 -12.47 13.18
C GLU A 4 18.76 -11.12 13.21
N ILE A 5 18.03 -10.02 13.05
CA ILE A 5 18.56 -8.68 13.25
C ILE A 5 18.26 -8.29 14.70
N ASP A 6 19.31 -8.09 15.49
CA ASP A 6 19.21 -7.66 16.90
C ASP A 6 18.54 -6.28 17.04
N PRO A 7 17.78 -6.03 18.12
CA PRO A 7 17.11 -4.76 18.35
C PRO A 7 18.08 -3.64 18.78
N PRO A 8 17.76 -2.35 18.53
CA PRO A 8 18.68 -1.24 18.75
C PRO A 8 18.84 -0.88 20.23
N VAL A 9 20.10 -0.62 20.62
CA VAL A 9 20.49 -0.16 21.95
C VAL A 9 20.03 1.29 22.18
N ARG A 10 19.30 1.53 23.27
CA ARG A 10 18.90 2.89 23.70
C ARG A 10 20.08 3.62 24.35
N PRO A 11 20.35 4.90 24.01
CA PRO A 11 21.33 5.69 24.74
C PRO A 11 20.75 6.23 26.07
N GLN A 12 21.53 6.10 27.14
CA GLN A 12 21.26 6.70 28.46
C GLN A 12 21.52 8.22 28.44
N PRO A 13 20.80 9.03 29.23
CA PRO A 13 21.02 10.46 29.30
C PRO A 13 22.17 10.78 30.28
N SER A 14 23.25 11.42 29.81
CA SER A 14 24.30 11.94 30.69
C SER A 14 23.95 13.34 31.17
N LEU A 15 23.71 13.42 32.47
CA LEU A 15 23.47 14.61 33.27
C LEU A 15 24.84 15.15 33.72
N PHE A 16 25.23 16.38 33.36
CA PHE A 16 26.21 17.14 34.15
C PHE A 16 26.00 18.66 34.03
N GLU A 17 25.98 19.28 35.19
CA GLU A 17 25.53 20.63 35.48
C GLU A 17 26.59 21.72 35.19
N SER A 18 26.04 22.92 35.00
CA SER A 18 26.58 24.28 35.08
C SER A 18 27.91 24.56 35.78
N GLU A 19 28.72 25.44 35.16
CA GLU A 19 29.44 26.49 35.88
C GLU A 19 29.34 27.84 35.15
N ASN A 20 28.96 28.86 35.92
CA ASN A 20 28.77 30.25 35.55
C ASN A 20 30.05 31.02 35.90
N ARG A 21 30.64 31.80 34.99
CA ARG A 21 31.65 32.80 35.35
C ARG A 21 31.51 34.06 34.50
N SER A 22 31.09 35.11 35.18
CA SER A 22 30.96 36.48 34.68
C SER A 22 32.35 37.14 34.63
N GLU A 23 32.70 37.77 33.53
CA GLU A 23 33.75 38.81 33.48
C GLU A 23 33.49 39.73 32.28
N ALA A 24 33.22 41.00 32.56
CA ALA A 24 33.03 42.08 31.59
C ALA A 24 34.37 42.82 31.42
N SER A 25 34.77 43.14 30.19
CA SER A 25 35.67 44.27 29.86
C SER A 25 35.68 44.56 28.35
N GLU A 26 35.24 45.78 28.05
CA GLU A 26 35.71 46.75 27.03
C GLU A 26 35.83 46.37 25.53
N GLU A 27 34.97 47.05 24.76
CA GLU A 27 35.05 47.35 23.32
C GLU A 27 36.17 48.39 23.04
N PRO A 28 36.71 48.48 21.80
CA PRO A 28 36.16 49.51 20.90
C PRO A 28 36.10 49.18 19.39
N ALA A 29 34.97 49.60 18.80
CA ALA A 29 34.81 50.36 17.54
C ALA A 29 34.93 49.66 16.16
N ALA A 30 33.78 49.20 15.65
CA ALA A 30 33.01 49.67 14.46
C ALA A 30 33.71 49.76 13.06
N PRO A 31 33.02 49.41 11.94
CA PRO A 31 31.75 50.03 11.58
C PRO A 31 30.62 49.06 11.10
N PRO A 32 29.35 49.37 11.45
CA PRO A 32 28.18 48.66 10.96
C PRO A 32 27.74 49.23 9.60
N TRP A 33 27.44 48.35 8.65
CA TRP A 33 26.81 48.74 7.39
C TRP A 33 25.42 49.26 7.69
N ARG A 34 25.26 50.57 7.48
CA ARG A 34 23.96 51.24 7.38
C ARG A 34 23.32 50.79 6.07
N TYR A 35 22.08 50.32 6.12
CA TYR A 35 21.15 50.55 5.03
C TYR A 35 19.84 51.11 5.60
N GLU A 36 19.39 52.17 4.95
CA GLU A 36 18.58 53.23 5.51
C GLU A 36 17.09 52.89 5.59
N GLN A 37 16.48 53.26 6.72
CA GLN A 37 15.08 53.62 6.78
C GLN A 37 14.84 54.85 5.91
N ASN A 38 14.33 54.64 4.69
CA ASN A 38 13.72 55.71 3.92
C ASN A 38 12.22 55.70 4.14
N ARG A 39 11.80 56.57 5.07
CA ARG A 39 10.43 57.04 5.22
C ARG A 39 10.16 58.03 4.07
N ALA A 40 9.48 57.58 3.02
CA ALA A 40 8.94 58.46 1.99
C ALA A 40 7.44 58.69 2.26
N THR A 41 7.06 59.96 2.40
CA THR A 41 5.70 60.45 2.52
C THR A 41 4.93 60.34 1.21
N CYS A 42 3.65 59.97 1.33
CA CYS A 42 2.50 60.13 0.46
C CYS A 42 2.70 60.58 -1.00
N THR A 43 2.31 59.72 -1.92
CA THR A 43 1.49 60.07 -3.09
C THR A 43 0.56 58.89 -3.38
N ASP A 44 -0.74 59.13 -3.31
CA ASP A 44 -1.78 58.30 -3.93
C ASP A 44 -1.47 58.15 -5.43
N PRO A 45 -1.54 56.93 -5.96
CA PRO A 45 -2.30 56.72 -7.18
C PRO A 45 -3.37 55.68 -6.89
N GLN A 46 -4.60 56.17 -6.95
CA GLN A 46 -5.83 55.43 -7.13
C GLN A 46 -5.62 54.29 -8.15
N GLU A 47 -5.36 53.06 -7.68
CA GLU A 47 -5.26 51.88 -8.52
C GLU A 47 -6.64 51.26 -8.68
N ALA A 48 -7.05 51.14 -9.94
CA ALA A 48 -8.33 50.65 -10.41
C ALA A 48 -8.63 49.22 -9.89
N PRO A 49 -9.91 48.80 -9.83
CA PRO A 49 -10.25 47.44 -9.46
C PRO A 49 -9.63 46.49 -10.49
N ARG A 50 -8.77 45.57 -10.04
CA ARG A 50 -8.39 44.41 -10.85
C ARG A 50 -9.69 43.65 -11.16
N GLU A 51 -10.13 43.72 -12.41
CA GLU A 51 -11.17 42.84 -12.92
C GLU A 51 -10.62 41.42 -12.86
N GLU A 52 -10.94 40.69 -11.78
CA GLU A 52 -10.85 39.24 -11.75
C GLU A 52 -11.62 38.73 -12.98
N SER A 53 -10.97 37.94 -13.83
CA SER A 53 -11.67 37.38 -14.98
C SER A 53 -12.85 36.55 -14.45
N ALA A 54 -14.05 36.70 -15.04
CA ALA A 54 -15.25 36.00 -14.57
C ALA A 54 -15.06 34.46 -14.48
N ALA A 55 -14.09 33.93 -15.25
CA ALA A 55 -13.65 32.54 -15.22
C ALA A 55 -12.87 32.18 -13.94
N GLU A 56 -11.96 33.03 -13.48
CA GLU A 56 -11.23 32.84 -12.21
C GLU A 56 -12.20 32.89 -11.02
N SER A 57 -13.15 33.84 -11.01
CA SER A 57 -14.15 33.91 -9.95
C SER A 57 -15.11 32.70 -9.96
N SER A 58 -15.39 32.12 -11.13
CA SER A 58 -16.19 30.90 -11.26
C SER A 58 -15.44 29.65 -10.76
N CYS A 59 -14.16 29.50 -11.12
CA CYS A 59 -13.31 28.40 -10.66
C CYS A 59 -13.14 28.43 -9.13
N VAL A 60 -12.88 29.60 -8.55
CA VAL A 60 -12.79 29.78 -7.09
C VAL A 60 -14.13 29.47 -6.40
N ALA A 61 -15.26 29.84 -7.00
CA ALA A 61 -16.57 29.53 -6.43
C ALA A 61 -16.86 28.03 -6.42
N ALA A 62 -16.58 27.32 -7.52
CA ALA A 62 -16.74 25.87 -7.62
C ALA A 62 -15.83 25.12 -6.63
N MET A 63 -14.56 25.55 -6.52
CA MET A 63 -13.60 25.02 -5.55
C MET A 63 -14.12 25.12 -4.11
N ILE A 64 -14.62 26.30 -3.72
CA ILE A 64 -15.10 26.54 -2.36
C ILE A 64 -16.39 25.76 -2.08
N GLU A 65 -17.24 25.58 -3.10
CA GLU A 65 -18.41 24.74 -2.99
C GLU A 65 -18.05 23.27 -2.74
N ALA A 66 -17.09 22.72 -3.48
CA ALA A 66 -16.62 21.34 -3.28
C ALA A 66 -16.11 21.12 -1.85
N VAL A 67 -15.27 22.02 -1.33
CA VAL A 67 -14.72 21.92 0.04
C VAL A 67 -15.80 22.14 1.11
N ALA A 68 -16.76 23.04 0.86
CA ALA A 68 -17.86 23.27 1.80
C ALA A 68 -18.73 22.02 1.96
N MET A 69 -18.97 21.28 0.87
CA MET A 69 -19.76 20.05 0.82
C MET A 69 -19.01 18.82 1.33
N SER A 70 -17.67 18.86 1.41
CA SER A 70 -16.85 17.71 1.80
C SER A 70 -16.85 17.37 3.30
N GLY A 71 -17.55 18.17 4.13
CA GLY A 71 -17.58 17.97 5.58
C GLY A 71 -16.29 18.35 6.31
N SER A 72 -15.28 18.88 5.62
CA SER A 72 -14.00 19.28 6.23
C SER A 72 -14.16 20.33 7.34
N PRO A 73 -13.32 20.31 8.40
CA PRO A 73 -13.39 21.28 9.49
C PRO A 73 -12.88 22.64 9.01
N VAL A 74 -13.79 23.58 8.75
CA VAL A 74 -13.44 24.92 8.25
C VAL A 74 -12.91 25.82 9.38
N LYS A 75 -13.50 25.71 10.57
CA LYS A 75 -13.23 26.52 11.76
C LYS A 75 -13.23 25.64 13.01
N SER A 76 -12.40 25.96 13.99
CA SER A 76 -12.43 25.29 15.30
C SER A 76 -13.72 25.69 16.02
N GLN A 77 -14.67 24.77 16.12
CA GLN A 77 -15.91 24.93 16.87
C GLN A 77 -15.77 24.25 18.23
N GLN A 78 -16.30 24.88 19.28
CA GLN A 78 -16.32 24.28 20.61
C GLN A 78 -17.48 23.27 20.74
N VAL A 79 -17.34 22.31 21.65
CA VAL A 79 -18.40 21.33 21.96
C VAL A 79 -19.64 22.09 22.44
N GLY A 80 -20.72 22.04 21.66
CA GLY A 80 -21.99 22.73 21.94
C GLY A 80 -22.30 23.94 21.05
N GLU A 81 -21.40 24.33 20.14
CA GLU A 81 -21.70 25.30 19.10
C GLU A 81 -22.54 24.67 17.98
N ALA A 82 -23.43 25.46 17.38
CA ALA A 82 -24.23 25.02 16.24
C ALA A 82 -23.33 24.80 15.01
N GLU A 83 -23.56 23.71 14.28
CA GLU A 83 -22.84 23.43 13.04
C GLU A 83 -23.01 24.61 12.07
N LEU A 84 -21.88 25.12 11.55
CA LEU A 84 -21.87 26.18 10.54
C LEU A 84 -22.74 25.76 9.34
N THR A 85 -23.64 26.65 8.94
CA THR A 85 -24.44 26.45 7.73
C THR A 85 -23.53 26.40 6.50
N VAL A 86 -23.99 25.76 5.42
CA VAL A 86 -23.23 25.69 4.16
C VAL A 86 -22.85 27.10 3.65
N GLY A 87 -23.71 28.10 3.87
CA GLY A 87 -23.44 29.50 3.52
C GLY A 87 -22.27 30.09 4.31
N GLU A 88 -22.28 29.94 5.64
CA GLU A 88 -21.21 30.43 6.52
C GLU A 88 -19.88 29.70 6.27
N ARG A 89 -19.93 28.39 6.00
CA ARG A 89 -18.77 27.59 5.58
C ARG A 89 -18.14 28.17 4.32
N LYS A 90 -18.95 28.46 3.29
CA LYS A 90 -18.47 29.07 2.03
C LYS A 90 -17.85 30.46 2.26
N GLN A 91 -18.37 31.24 3.22
CA GLN A 91 -17.81 32.56 3.52
C GLN A 91 -16.44 32.47 4.19
N GLU A 92 -16.31 31.64 5.23
CA GLU A 92 -15.05 31.45 5.94
C GLU A 92 -13.97 30.86 5.01
N LEU A 93 -14.33 29.91 4.14
CA LEU A 93 -13.43 29.37 3.12
C LEU A 93 -12.95 30.44 2.12
N ARG A 94 -13.82 31.39 1.72
CA ARG A 94 -13.43 32.52 0.86
C ARG A 94 -12.42 33.43 1.56
N GLU A 95 -12.62 33.71 2.84
CA GLU A 95 -11.68 34.52 3.63
C GLU A 95 -10.33 33.82 3.81
N GLN A 96 -10.33 32.51 4.09
CA GLN A 96 -9.11 31.71 4.19
C GLN A 96 -8.33 31.68 2.86
N TYR A 97 -9.02 31.48 1.74
CA TYR A 97 -8.40 31.48 0.42
C TYR A 97 -7.79 32.84 0.06
N ARG A 98 -8.51 33.95 0.32
CA ARG A 98 -8.02 35.32 0.04
C ARG A 98 -6.83 35.71 0.90
N SER A 99 -6.83 35.29 2.16
CA SER A 99 -5.76 35.65 3.10
C SER A 99 -4.51 34.80 2.89
N ARG A 100 -4.67 33.47 2.76
CA ARG A 100 -3.56 32.51 2.73
C ARG A 100 -3.85 31.36 1.74
N PRO A 101 -3.75 31.61 0.42
CA PRO A 101 -4.07 30.60 -0.60
C PRO A 101 -3.20 29.34 -0.50
N LEU A 102 -1.92 29.46 -0.10
CA LEU A 102 -1.03 28.31 0.08
C LEU A 102 -1.45 27.39 1.24
N VAL A 103 -1.82 27.98 2.39
CA VAL A 103 -2.29 27.21 3.54
C VAL A 103 -3.64 26.58 3.27
N PHE A 104 -4.49 27.27 2.49
CA PHE A 104 -5.75 26.72 2.02
C PHE A 104 -5.50 25.46 1.17
N LEU A 105 -4.56 25.52 0.23
CA LEU A 105 -4.20 24.39 -0.63
C LEU A 105 -3.69 23.20 0.21
N GLU A 106 -2.73 23.43 1.11
CA GLU A 106 -2.20 22.42 2.02
C GLU A 106 -3.29 21.74 2.86
N ARG A 107 -4.23 22.52 3.40
CA ARG A 107 -5.26 21.98 4.30
C ARG A 107 -6.37 21.22 3.57
N TYR A 108 -6.73 21.67 2.37
CA TYR A 108 -7.91 21.17 1.67
C TYR A 108 -7.59 20.38 0.40
N HIS A 109 -6.31 20.11 0.06
CA HIS A 109 -5.93 19.36 -1.14
C HIS A 109 -6.65 18.01 -1.26
N THR A 110 -7.03 17.37 -0.15
CA THR A 110 -7.75 16.08 -0.11
C THR A 110 -9.12 16.15 -0.78
N HIS A 111 -9.74 17.32 -0.82
CA HIS A 111 -11.10 17.54 -1.34
C HIS A 111 -11.13 18.35 -2.65
N LEU A 112 -9.96 18.77 -3.14
CA LEU A 112 -9.85 19.50 -4.41
C LEU A 112 -9.91 18.57 -5.63
N GLN A 113 -10.17 19.11 -6.80
CA GLN A 113 -10.13 18.37 -8.06
C GLN A 113 -9.22 19.11 -9.03
N PRO A 114 -8.73 18.46 -10.10
CA PRO A 114 -7.84 19.10 -11.06
C PRO A 114 -8.44 20.38 -11.67
N GLU A 115 -9.77 20.44 -11.80
CA GLU A 115 -10.50 21.60 -12.32
C GLU A 115 -10.40 22.83 -11.41
N HIS A 116 -10.03 22.64 -10.14
CA HIS A 116 -9.85 23.72 -9.16
C HIS A 116 -8.44 24.30 -9.16
N LEU A 117 -7.45 23.59 -9.73
CA LEU A 117 -6.05 24.03 -9.74
C LEU A 117 -5.79 25.37 -10.46
N PRO A 118 -6.55 25.74 -11.52
CA PRO A 118 -6.43 27.07 -12.12
C PRO A 118 -6.64 28.23 -11.13
N ALA A 119 -7.34 28.02 -10.02
CA ALA A 119 -7.47 29.04 -8.97
C ALA A 119 -6.10 29.45 -8.39
N PHE A 120 -5.14 28.52 -8.31
CA PHE A 120 -3.83 28.73 -7.67
C PHE A 120 -2.72 29.20 -8.62
N VAL A 121 -3.05 29.61 -9.85
CA VAL A 121 -2.06 30.10 -10.84
C VAL A 121 -1.22 31.26 -10.28
N HIS A 122 -1.81 32.11 -9.45
CA HIS A 122 -1.12 33.23 -8.82
C HIS A 122 -0.06 32.83 -7.77
N VAL A 123 -0.08 31.58 -7.27
CA VAL A 123 0.90 31.02 -6.32
C VAL A 123 1.72 29.86 -6.90
N CYS A 124 1.59 29.54 -8.18
CA CYS A 124 2.22 28.36 -8.79
C CYS A 124 3.75 28.38 -8.79
N ALA A 125 4.36 29.56 -8.59
CA ALA A 125 5.81 29.69 -8.47
C ALA A 125 6.37 29.13 -7.15
N ASP A 126 5.52 28.95 -6.13
CA ASP A 126 5.94 28.38 -4.85
C ASP A 126 6.08 26.85 -4.94
N PRO A 127 7.19 26.25 -4.47
CA PRO A 127 7.39 24.80 -4.48
C PRO A 127 6.26 24.02 -3.78
N ARG A 128 5.66 24.59 -2.72
CA ARG A 128 4.54 23.95 -2.02
C ARG A 128 3.30 23.89 -2.90
N ALA A 129 3.03 24.93 -3.67
CA ALA A 129 1.91 24.95 -4.60
C ALA A 129 2.08 23.88 -5.69
N GLN A 130 3.31 23.72 -6.20
CA GLN A 130 3.65 22.69 -7.18
C GLN A 130 3.45 21.29 -6.61
N HIS A 131 3.95 21.03 -5.39
CA HIS A 131 3.80 19.74 -4.72
C HIS A 131 2.33 19.35 -4.54
N TYR A 132 1.52 20.19 -3.88
CA TYR A 132 0.11 19.87 -3.65
C TYR A 132 -0.72 19.83 -4.93
N SER A 133 -0.37 20.62 -5.96
CA SER A 133 -1.02 20.51 -7.27
C SER A 133 -0.73 19.15 -7.91
N GLY A 134 0.52 18.65 -7.81
CA GLY A 134 0.90 17.31 -8.24
C GLY A 134 0.15 16.22 -7.47
N VAL A 135 -0.01 16.36 -6.15
CA VAL A 135 -0.80 15.44 -5.32
C VAL A 135 -2.27 15.38 -5.75
N VAL A 136 -2.89 16.52 -6.07
CA VAL A 136 -4.27 16.56 -6.57
C VAL A 136 -4.40 15.91 -7.94
N GLN A 137 -3.46 16.17 -8.85
CA GLN A 137 -3.44 15.57 -10.19
C GLN A 137 -3.25 14.05 -10.12
N THR A 138 -2.25 13.57 -9.39
CA THR A 138 -1.97 12.13 -9.24
C THR A 138 -3.15 11.38 -8.64
N ARG A 139 -3.83 11.95 -7.64
CA ARG A 139 -5.07 11.37 -7.11
C ARG A 139 -6.16 11.28 -8.17
N ALA A 140 -6.39 12.35 -8.92
CA ALA A 140 -7.47 12.40 -9.92
C ALA A 140 -7.20 11.54 -11.15
N SER A 141 -5.93 11.32 -11.50
CA SER A 141 -5.53 10.39 -12.55
C SER A 141 -5.88 8.94 -12.24
N GLY A 142 -6.31 8.62 -11.02
CA GLY A 142 -6.66 7.25 -10.63
C GLY A 142 -5.48 6.29 -10.74
N CYS A 143 -4.26 6.82 -10.85
CA CYS A 143 -3.04 6.06 -10.63
C CYS A 143 -3.06 5.70 -9.15
N ILE A 144 -3.70 4.57 -8.85
CA ILE A 144 -3.48 3.85 -7.62
C ILE A 144 -1.97 3.68 -7.61
N ASN A 145 -1.27 4.36 -6.70
CA ASN A 145 0.16 4.15 -6.54
C ASN A 145 0.30 2.67 -6.20
N ARG A 146 0.62 1.85 -7.19
CA ARG A 146 0.67 0.38 -7.08
C ARG A 146 1.57 0.01 -5.91
N THR A 147 2.67 0.75 -5.74
CA THR A 147 3.56 0.71 -4.59
C THR A 147 2.84 1.02 -3.28
N ARG A 148 2.12 2.15 -3.17
CA ARG A 148 1.38 2.51 -1.94
C ARG A 148 0.35 1.45 -1.55
N VAL A 149 -0.45 0.95 -2.49
CA VAL A 149 -1.45 -0.08 -2.21
C VAL A 149 -0.78 -1.40 -1.84
N ARG A 150 0.29 -1.80 -2.55
CA ARG A 150 1.06 -2.99 -2.20
C ARG A 150 1.67 -2.86 -0.79
N ASN A 151 2.14 -1.68 -0.42
CA ASN A 151 2.72 -1.40 0.89
C ASN A 151 1.67 -1.43 2.01
N GLN A 152 0.48 -0.85 1.77
CA GLN A 152 -0.66 -0.93 2.69
C GLN A 152 -1.13 -2.37 2.88
N ARG A 153 -1.30 -3.12 1.79
CA ARG A 153 -1.63 -4.54 1.83
C ARG A 153 -0.54 -5.34 2.53
N TYR A 154 0.74 -5.02 2.34
CA TYR A 154 1.82 -5.67 3.07
C TYR A 154 1.72 -5.43 4.59
N ALA A 155 1.40 -4.22 5.02
CA ALA A 155 1.17 -3.92 6.43
C ALA A 155 -0.03 -4.73 6.99
N ALA A 156 -1.14 -4.82 6.24
CA ALA A 156 -2.29 -5.64 6.61
C ALA A 156 -1.93 -7.14 6.65
N LEU A 157 -1.18 -7.64 5.67
CA LEU A 157 -0.70 -9.02 5.62
C LEU A 157 0.10 -9.38 6.88
N ARG A 158 1.00 -8.50 7.33
CA ARG A 158 1.75 -8.69 8.57
C ARG A 158 0.86 -8.69 9.81
N ALA A 159 -0.16 -7.83 9.85
CA ALA A 159 -1.13 -7.82 10.94
C ALA A 159 -1.93 -9.13 11.00
N LEU A 160 -2.40 -9.62 9.84
CA LEU A 160 -3.16 -10.86 9.71
C LEU A 160 -2.31 -12.11 10.04
N GLN A 161 -1.04 -12.12 9.65
CA GLN A 161 -0.09 -13.18 10.04
C GLN A 161 0.10 -13.23 11.57
N LYS A 162 0.17 -12.06 12.21
CA LYS A 162 0.30 -11.97 13.67
C LYS A 162 -0.98 -12.45 14.39
N GLU A 163 -2.15 -12.22 13.81
CA GLU A 163 -3.41 -12.76 14.32
C GLU A 163 -3.49 -14.29 14.16
N GLY A 164 -2.95 -14.83 13.05
CA GLY A 164 -2.80 -16.26 12.80
C GLY A 164 -4.07 -16.99 12.33
N ARG A 165 -5.21 -16.30 12.19
CA ARG A 165 -6.46 -16.91 11.71
C ARG A 165 -6.54 -16.96 10.18
N TYR A 166 -6.39 -15.79 9.55
CA TYR A 166 -6.61 -15.62 8.11
C TYR A 166 -5.66 -16.43 7.22
N PHE A 167 -4.38 -16.49 7.62
CA PHE A 167 -3.33 -17.28 6.95
C PHE A 167 -3.09 -18.63 7.64
N SER A 168 -4.10 -19.18 8.34
CA SER A 168 -4.04 -20.58 8.75
C SER A 168 -4.18 -21.48 7.52
N GLU A 169 -3.53 -22.65 7.55
CA GLU A 169 -3.54 -23.60 6.43
C GLU A 169 -4.96 -23.99 6.03
N GLU A 170 -5.84 -24.25 7.00
CA GLU A 170 -7.24 -24.58 6.75
C GLU A 170 -8.01 -23.43 6.07
N GLN A 171 -7.81 -22.19 6.52
CA GLN A 171 -8.44 -21.02 5.86
C GLN A 171 -7.90 -20.82 4.45
N MET A 172 -6.61 -21.02 4.21
CA MET A 172 -6.05 -20.91 2.86
C MET A 172 -6.56 -22.01 1.94
N ARG A 173 -6.69 -23.24 2.45
CA ARG A 173 -7.26 -24.39 1.73
C ARG A 173 -8.72 -24.16 1.32
N MET A 174 -9.54 -23.62 2.22
CA MET A 174 -10.95 -23.36 1.91
C MET A 174 -11.12 -22.29 0.82
N ARG A 175 -10.24 -21.27 0.82
CA ARG A 175 -10.25 -20.16 -0.13
C ARG A 175 -9.69 -20.54 -1.50
N GLU A 176 -8.58 -21.28 -1.51
CA GLU A 176 -7.86 -21.68 -2.71
C GLU A 176 -7.63 -23.21 -2.74
N PRO A 177 -8.70 -24.00 -2.90
CA PRO A 177 -8.62 -25.46 -2.77
C PRO A 177 -7.80 -26.13 -3.88
N LEU A 178 -7.81 -25.58 -5.11
CA LEU A 178 -7.03 -26.12 -6.22
C LEU A 178 -5.53 -25.90 -6.02
N LEU A 179 -5.15 -24.70 -5.59
CA LEU A 179 -3.75 -24.37 -5.28
C LEU A 179 -3.23 -25.22 -4.11
N TYR A 180 -4.06 -25.43 -3.09
CA TYR A 180 -3.72 -26.33 -1.99
C TYR A 180 -3.50 -27.76 -2.48
N GLU A 181 -4.35 -28.27 -3.36
CA GLU A 181 -4.20 -29.61 -3.91
C GLU A 181 -2.88 -29.77 -4.69
N GLN A 182 -2.53 -28.78 -5.50
CA GLN A 182 -1.29 -28.76 -6.30
C GLN A 182 -0.01 -28.82 -5.46
N TYR A 183 0.03 -28.10 -4.34
CA TYR A 183 1.25 -27.98 -3.53
C TYR A 183 1.29 -28.93 -2.33
N ILE A 184 0.14 -29.27 -1.75
CA ILE A 184 0.07 -30.00 -0.48
C ILE A 184 -0.81 -31.24 -0.65
N GLY A 185 -2.06 -31.07 -1.09
CA GLY A 185 -3.10 -32.11 -1.06
C GLY A 185 -2.70 -33.42 -1.73
N GLN A 186 -2.14 -33.36 -2.93
CA GLN A 186 -1.75 -34.55 -3.70
C GLN A 186 -0.58 -35.34 -3.08
N TYR A 187 0.16 -34.74 -2.15
CA TYR A 187 1.33 -35.35 -1.50
C TYR A 187 1.07 -35.78 -0.06
N LEU A 188 -0.18 -35.71 0.41
CA LEU A 188 -0.57 -36.19 1.73
C LEU A 188 -0.64 -37.70 1.75
N THR A 189 -0.12 -38.30 2.82
CA THR A 189 -0.25 -39.73 3.07
C THR A 189 -1.67 -40.08 3.50
N ASP A 190 -2.08 -41.33 3.29
CA ASP A 190 -3.39 -41.83 3.75
C ASP A 190 -3.63 -41.58 5.25
N GLU A 191 -2.57 -41.64 6.07
CA GLU A 191 -2.63 -41.34 7.50
C GLU A 191 -2.94 -39.86 7.76
N GLU A 192 -2.23 -38.94 7.10
CA GLU A 192 -2.47 -37.49 7.20
C GLU A 192 -3.86 -37.10 6.65
N VAL A 193 -4.34 -37.78 5.60
CA VAL A 193 -5.71 -37.62 5.07
C VAL A 193 -6.74 -38.07 6.10
N LEU A 194 -6.52 -39.20 6.75
CA LEU A 194 -7.42 -39.72 7.76
C LEU A 194 -7.49 -38.79 8.99
N GLU A 195 -6.33 -38.36 9.50
CA GLU A 195 -6.24 -37.46 10.66
C GLU A 195 -6.99 -36.15 10.39
N ARG A 196 -6.76 -35.52 9.24
CA ARG A 196 -7.48 -34.31 8.82
C ARG A 196 -8.99 -34.54 8.71
N SER A 197 -9.41 -35.66 8.12
CA SER A 197 -10.84 -35.99 8.01
C SER A 197 -11.51 -36.14 9.39
N GLN A 198 -10.76 -36.66 10.38
CA GLN A 198 -11.21 -36.79 11.76
C GLN A 198 -11.30 -35.43 12.46
N GLU A 199 -10.33 -34.54 12.23
CA GLU A 199 -10.34 -33.18 12.76
C GLU A 199 -11.54 -32.38 12.24
N ALA A 200 -11.80 -32.40 10.93
CA ALA A 200 -12.94 -31.72 10.32
C ALA A 200 -14.29 -32.26 10.85
N MET A 201 -14.40 -33.57 11.07
CA MET A 201 -15.58 -34.19 11.68
C MET A 201 -15.76 -33.82 13.15
N SER A 202 -14.67 -33.54 13.87
CA SER A 202 -14.68 -33.18 15.29
C SER A 202 -14.99 -31.70 15.49
N GLU A 203 -14.52 -30.82 14.61
CA GLU A 203 -14.78 -29.38 14.63
C GLU A 203 -16.27 -29.08 14.36
N GLY A 204 -16.90 -29.80 13.41
CA GLY A 204 -18.33 -29.70 13.13
C GLY A 204 -19.25 -30.36 14.18
N ALA A 205 -18.71 -31.14 15.12
CA ALA A 205 -19.48 -31.85 16.14
C ALA A 205 -19.83 -30.98 17.36
N GLN A 206 -19.25 -29.78 17.48
CA GLN A 206 -19.45 -28.90 18.64
C GLN A 206 -20.74 -28.04 18.54
N GLU A 207 -21.43 -28.05 17.40
CA GLU A 207 -22.67 -27.27 17.17
C GLU A 207 -23.94 -28.15 17.06
N GLY A 208 -24.45 -28.60 18.22
CA GLY A 208 -25.88 -28.92 18.40
C GLY A 208 -26.33 -30.39 18.22
N PRO A 209 -27.59 -30.71 18.58
CA PRO A 209 -28.07 -32.08 18.80
C PRO A 209 -28.45 -32.85 17.51
N GLY A 210 -27.81 -32.55 16.38
CA GLY A 210 -28.10 -33.12 15.05
C GLY A 210 -26.89 -33.71 14.31
N GLY A 211 -25.72 -33.84 14.96
CA GLY A 211 -24.42 -34.09 14.33
C GLY A 211 -24.27 -35.38 13.49
N ALA A 212 -25.08 -36.41 13.73
CA ALA A 212 -24.94 -37.69 13.00
C ALA A 212 -25.44 -37.63 11.54
N THR A 213 -26.48 -36.84 11.25
CA THR A 213 -27.03 -36.71 9.88
C THR A 213 -26.34 -35.62 9.05
N ALA A 214 -25.73 -34.62 9.70
CA ALA A 214 -24.91 -33.62 9.03
C ALA A 214 -23.59 -34.21 8.50
N GLY A 215 -23.00 -35.19 9.21
CA GLY A 215 -21.74 -35.81 8.83
C GLY A 215 -21.77 -36.54 7.48
N LEU A 216 -22.83 -37.30 7.17
CA LEU A 216 -22.93 -37.98 5.88
C LEU A 216 -23.13 -37.00 4.71
N ALA A 217 -23.95 -35.97 4.91
CA ALA A 217 -24.16 -34.93 3.90
C ALA A 217 -22.87 -34.13 3.63
N HIS A 218 -22.12 -33.82 4.69
CA HIS A 218 -20.82 -33.18 4.61
C HIS A 218 -19.81 -34.07 3.86
N LEU A 219 -19.74 -35.36 4.16
CA LEU A 219 -18.85 -36.31 3.49
C LEU A 219 -19.17 -36.46 1.99
N LEU A 220 -20.46 -36.50 1.63
CA LEU A 220 -20.90 -36.51 0.24
C LEU A 220 -20.51 -35.21 -0.48
N LEU A 221 -20.71 -34.05 0.16
CA LEU A 221 -20.33 -32.76 -0.41
C LEU A 221 -18.82 -32.65 -0.60
N ASN A 222 -18.03 -33.04 0.40
CA ASN A 222 -16.57 -33.04 0.34
C ASN A 222 -16.07 -33.96 -0.78
N SER A 223 -16.60 -35.18 -0.89
CA SER A 223 -16.22 -36.11 -1.96
C SER A 223 -16.53 -35.59 -3.37
N TYR A 224 -17.60 -34.79 -3.50
CA TYR A 224 -17.95 -34.16 -4.76
C TYR A 224 -17.02 -32.99 -5.08
N GLN A 225 -16.72 -32.14 -4.10
CA GLN A 225 -15.77 -31.03 -4.23
C GLN A 225 -14.37 -31.54 -4.55
N GLU A 226 -13.89 -32.56 -3.83
CA GLU A 226 -12.62 -33.23 -4.09
C GLU A 226 -12.55 -33.75 -5.52
N ARG A 227 -13.60 -34.41 -6.01
CA ARG A 227 -13.66 -34.84 -7.41
C ARG A 227 -13.57 -33.67 -8.39
N LEU A 228 -14.22 -32.53 -8.11
CA LEU A 228 -14.13 -31.36 -8.99
C LEU A 228 -12.70 -30.79 -9.02
N ILE A 229 -12.05 -30.74 -7.86
CA ILE A 229 -10.66 -30.28 -7.73
C ILE A 229 -9.73 -31.20 -8.52
N GLN A 230 -9.85 -32.52 -8.35
CA GLN A 230 -9.05 -33.51 -9.08
C GLN A 230 -9.23 -33.42 -10.59
N ASN A 231 -10.46 -33.23 -11.09
CA ASN A 231 -10.68 -33.04 -12.52
C ASN A 231 -10.03 -31.75 -13.05
N ARG A 232 -10.08 -30.65 -12.28
CA ARG A 232 -9.44 -29.39 -12.68
C ARG A 232 -7.92 -29.50 -12.69
N LEU A 233 -7.35 -30.13 -11.65
CA LEU A 233 -5.91 -30.37 -11.57
C LEU A 233 -5.43 -31.21 -12.75
N GLN A 234 -6.18 -32.27 -13.10
CA GLN A 234 -5.87 -33.08 -14.27
C GLN A 234 -5.93 -32.27 -15.57
N GLU A 235 -6.93 -31.39 -15.75
CA GLU A 235 -7.02 -30.53 -16.93
C GLU A 235 -5.86 -29.53 -17.03
N GLU A 236 -5.38 -28.99 -15.89
CA GLU A 236 -4.20 -28.13 -15.85
C GLU A 236 -2.93 -28.90 -16.19
N GLN A 237 -2.73 -30.09 -15.61
CA GLN A 237 -1.58 -30.95 -15.92
C GLN A 237 -1.55 -31.35 -17.40
N GLU A 238 -2.69 -31.76 -17.98
CA GLU A 238 -2.78 -32.13 -19.39
C GLU A 238 -2.48 -30.93 -20.32
N ARG A 239 -2.87 -29.71 -19.91
CA ARG A 239 -2.55 -28.48 -20.65
C ARG A 239 -1.06 -28.13 -20.57
N GLU A 240 -0.44 -28.27 -19.41
CA GLU A 240 1.00 -28.05 -19.23
C GLU A 240 1.82 -29.08 -20.01
N ASP A 241 1.45 -30.35 -19.92
CA ASP A 241 2.12 -31.43 -20.65
C ASP A 241 2.00 -31.19 -22.18
N ALA A 242 0.83 -30.76 -22.68
CA ALA A 242 0.65 -30.42 -24.09
C ALA A 242 1.49 -29.20 -24.52
N ALA A 243 1.61 -28.17 -23.66
CA ALA A 243 2.45 -27.01 -23.95
C ALA A 243 3.94 -27.39 -23.97
N GLN A 244 4.38 -28.24 -23.06
CA GLN A 244 5.75 -28.76 -23.04
C GLN A 244 6.06 -29.60 -24.30
N GLU A 245 5.10 -30.43 -24.74
CA GLU A 245 5.23 -31.20 -25.99
C GLU A 245 5.40 -30.29 -27.23
N GLU A 246 4.71 -29.15 -27.28
CA GLU A 246 4.87 -28.17 -28.37
C GLU A 246 6.25 -27.46 -28.35
N GLU A 247 6.89 -27.32 -27.19
CA GLU A 247 8.23 -26.70 -27.06
C GLU A 247 9.38 -27.69 -27.40
N GLU A 248 9.20 -29.00 -27.17
CA GLU A 248 10.19 -30.04 -27.47
C GLU A 248 10.22 -30.47 -28.95
N GLU A 249 9.15 -30.21 -29.73
CA GLU A 249 9.11 -30.46 -31.19
C GLU A 249 9.99 -29.49 -32.02
N ASP A 250 10.55 -28.43 -31.41
CA ASP A 250 11.44 -27.46 -32.07
C ASP A 250 12.95 -27.77 -31.87
N ASP A 251 13.32 -28.82 -31.11
CA ASP A 251 14.71 -29.25 -30.88
C ASP A 251 14.93 -30.72 -31.33
N ASP A 252 15.00 -30.92 -32.66
CA ASP A 252 15.28 -32.20 -33.32
C ASP A 252 16.76 -32.66 -33.10
N GLU A 253 17.19 -33.02 -31.89
CA GLU A 253 18.41 -33.85 -31.72
C GLU A 253 18.47 -34.64 -30.39
N GLU A 254 18.29 -35.96 -30.52
CA GLU A 254 18.70 -37.08 -29.66
C GLU A 254 17.94 -37.43 -28.35
N GLY A 255 17.32 -38.63 -28.35
CA GLY A 255 17.27 -39.49 -27.16
C GLY A 255 16.05 -40.39 -27.02
N GLU A 256 16.13 -41.65 -27.47
CA GLU A 256 15.16 -42.73 -27.13
C GLU A 256 15.11 -43.08 -25.62
N GLU A 257 15.78 -42.31 -24.76
CA GLU A 257 15.91 -42.51 -23.31
C GLU A 257 14.86 -41.70 -22.51
N ASP A 258 14.22 -40.68 -23.10
CA ASP A 258 13.26 -39.79 -22.40
C ASP A 258 11.83 -40.34 -22.27
N ALA A 259 11.51 -41.40 -23.02
CA ALA A 259 10.20 -42.03 -22.94
C ALA A 259 9.95 -42.76 -21.60
N GLU A 260 11.01 -43.20 -20.89
CA GLU A 260 10.89 -43.80 -19.55
C GLU A 260 10.71 -42.74 -18.44
N VAL A 261 11.15 -41.49 -18.65
CA VAL A 261 10.99 -40.38 -17.70
C VAL A 261 9.55 -39.87 -17.64
N ARG A 262 8.83 -39.88 -18.77
CA ARG A 262 7.41 -39.47 -18.86
C ARG A 262 6.47 -40.32 -18.00
N GLY A 263 6.81 -41.59 -17.74
CA GLY A 263 6.05 -42.46 -16.83
C GLY A 263 6.28 -42.17 -15.35
N GLN A 264 7.40 -41.52 -15.00
CA GLN A 264 7.84 -41.31 -13.62
C GLN A 264 7.27 -40.03 -12.98
N ARG A 265 6.81 -39.06 -13.77
CA ARG A 265 6.14 -37.85 -13.22
C ARG A 265 4.89 -38.18 -12.40
N LYS A 266 4.21 -39.29 -12.70
CA LYS A 266 3.03 -39.76 -11.95
C LYS A 266 3.34 -40.46 -10.62
N GLU A 267 4.61 -40.75 -10.33
CA GLU A 267 5.02 -41.51 -9.14
C GLU A 267 6.23 -40.85 -8.47
N TRP A 268 6.36 -39.52 -8.56
CA TRP A 268 7.31 -38.79 -7.74
C TRP A 268 6.64 -38.43 -6.42
N GLU A 269 7.09 -39.07 -5.34
CA GLU A 269 6.71 -38.71 -3.98
C GLU A 269 7.78 -37.77 -3.39
N PRO A 270 7.43 -36.50 -3.07
CA PRO A 270 8.37 -35.59 -2.46
C PRO A 270 8.85 -36.12 -1.11
N THR A 271 10.15 -35.98 -0.87
CA THR A 271 10.75 -36.20 0.44
C THR A 271 10.15 -35.27 1.49
N ALA A 272 10.33 -35.59 2.77
CA ALA A 272 9.82 -34.74 3.85
C ALA A 272 10.36 -33.30 3.79
N GLU A 273 11.60 -33.09 3.32
CA GLU A 273 12.19 -31.77 3.13
C GLU A 273 11.53 -31.02 1.97
N GLU A 274 11.28 -31.70 0.85
CA GLU A 274 10.58 -31.13 -0.30
C GLU A 274 9.12 -30.79 0.03
N LYS A 275 8.43 -31.61 0.83
CA LYS A 275 7.08 -31.29 1.33
C LYS A 275 7.06 -30.01 2.16
N VAL A 276 8.12 -29.70 2.90
CA VAL A 276 8.24 -28.42 3.62
C VAL A 276 8.39 -27.27 2.63
N LEU A 277 9.24 -27.41 1.61
CA LEU A 277 9.42 -26.39 0.59
C LEU A 277 8.12 -26.11 -0.19
N LEU A 278 7.40 -27.16 -0.58
CA LEU A 278 6.10 -27.04 -1.25
C LEU A 278 5.06 -26.31 -0.39
N ARG A 279 5.04 -26.58 0.93
CA ARG A 279 4.20 -25.84 1.87
C ARG A 279 4.61 -24.36 1.95
N GLU A 280 5.90 -24.05 1.99
CA GLU A 280 6.40 -22.67 1.97
C GLU A 280 6.05 -21.95 0.67
N GLU A 281 6.09 -22.65 -0.46
CA GLU A 281 5.70 -22.11 -1.77
C GLU A 281 4.19 -21.82 -1.83
N PHE A 282 3.36 -22.75 -1.38
CA PHE A 282 1.91 -22.53 -1.24
C PHE A 282 1.61 -21.26 -0.43
N ILE A 283 2.23 -21.13 0.75
CA ILE A 283 2.08 -19.96 1.61
C ILE A 283 2.53 -18.68 0.89
N SER A 284 3.64 -18.75 0.16
CA SER A 284 4.17 -17.62 -0.61
C SER A 284 3.22 -17.19 -1.72
N GLN A 285 2.63 -18.13 -2.46
CA GLN A 285 1.62 -17.85 -3.48
C GLN A 285 0.38 -17.20 -2.87
N MET A 286 -0.09 -17.70 -1.72
CA MET A 286 -1.22 -17.09 -1.00
C MET A 286 -0.93 -15.66 -0.58
N HIS A 287 0.28 -15.38 -0.09
CA HIS A 287 0.71 -14.01 0.23
C HIS A 287 0.77 -13.12 -1.01
N GLN A 288 1.29 -13.61 -2.14
CA GLN A 288 1.37 -12.85 -3.37
C GLN A 288 -0.02 -12.52 -3.93
N ARG A 289 -0.94 -13.49 -3.95
CA ARG A 289 -2.34 -13.27 -4.34
C ARG A 289 -3.00 -12.20 -3.49
N PHE A 290 -2.75 -12.22 -2.18
CA PHE A 290 -3.24 -11.19 -1.26
C PHE A 290 -2.68 -9.80 -1.61
N LEU A 291 -1.37 -9.67 -1.80
CA LEU A 291 -0.74 -8.40 -2.17
C LEU A 291 -1.23 -7.87 -3.52
N ASP A 292 -1.45 -8.76 -4.48
CA ASP A 292 -1.95 -8.44 -5.81
C ASP A 292 -3.45 -8.10 -5.82
N GLY A 293 -4.20 -8.46 -4.78
CA GLY A 293 -5.63 -8.18 -4.68
C GLY A 293 -6.53 -9.22 -5.34
N LYS A 294 -6.04 -10.46 -5.47
CA LYS A 294 -6.71 -11.56 -6.17
C LYS A 294 -7.52 -12.48 -5.24
N ASP A 295 -7.49 -12.21 -3.94
CA ASP A 295 -8.21 -12.97 -2.92
C ASP A 295 -9.68 -12.50 -2.83
N GLU A 296 -10.59 -13.21 -3.48
CA GLU A 296 -11.99 -12.77 -3.64
C GLU A 296 -12.76 -12.67 -2.32
N GLU A 297 -12.35 -13.45 -1.32
CA GLU A 297 -12.99 -13.47 0.00
C GLU A 297 -12.55 -12.31 0.90
N PHE A 298 -11.51 -11.56 0.52
CA PHE A 298 -11.01 -10.43 1.28
C PHE A 298 -11.59 -9.09 0.83
N ASN A 299 -12.03 -8.26 1.78
CA ASN A 299 -12.49 -6.91 1.48
C ASN A 299 -11.34 -5.90 1.44
N TYR A 300 -10.67 -5.78 0.29
CA TYR A 300 -9.55 -4.84 0.09
C TYR A 300 -9.90 -3.36 0.30
N SER A 301 -11.18 -2.98 0.22
CA SER A 301 -11.62 -1.60 0.46
C SER A 301 -11.28 -1.12 1.87
N GLU A 302 -11.20 -2.04 2.84
CA GLU A 302 -10.87 -1.76 4.24
C GLU A 302 -9.38 -1.48 4.47
N VAL A 303 -8.52 -1.87 3.52
CA VAL A 303 -7.07 -1.73 3.61
C VAL A 303 -6.57 -0.65 2.67
N ASP A 304 -6.98 -0.67 1.40
CA ASP A 304 -6.44 0.19 0.34
C ASP A 304 -6.74 1.70 0.55
N ASN A 305 -7.74 2.01 1.38
CA ASN A 305 -8.13 3.39 1.71
C ASN A 305 -7.87 3.74 3.18
N ASN A 306 -7.23 2.87 3.94
CA ASN A 306 -7.05 3.05 5.36
C ASN A 306 -5.68 3.70 5.67
N PRO A 307 -5.66 4.88 6.29
CA PRO A 307 -4.41 5.57 6.65
C PRO A 307 -3.58 4.83 7.71
N ASP A 308 -4.19 3.95 8.51
CA ASP A 308 -3.47 3.22 9.57
C ASP A 308 -2.45 2.21 9.00
N TYR A 309 -2.62 1.80 7.74
CA TYR A 309 -1.70 0.93 7.02
C TYR A 309 -0.67 1.70 6.17
N ASP A 310 -0.64 3.03 6.24
CA ASP A 310 0.36 3.84 5.55
C ASP A 310 1.69 3.77 6.31
N ASN A 311 2.48 2.73 6.01
CA ASN A 311 3.76 2.48 6.67
C ASN A 311 4.83 3.44 6.12
N LEU A 312 4.97 4.60 6.77
CA LEU A 312 5.96 5.63 6.41
C LEU A 312 7.40 5.11 6.43
N ASP A 313 7.74 4.15 7.31
CA ASP A 313 9.09 3.57 7.34
C ASP A 313 9.38 2.78 6.07
N LEU A 314 8.38 2.05 5.57
CA LEU A 314 8.50 1.30 4.31
C LEU A 314 8.58 2.25 3.12
N VAL A 315 7.76 3.30 3.11
CA VAL A 315 7.80 4.33 2.05
C VAL A 315 9.15 5.05 2.02
N ASN A 316 9.72 5.38 3.18
CA ASN A 316 11.03 6.01 3.26
C ASN A 316 12.12 5.08 2.73
N ARG A 317 12.10 3.80 3.12
CA ARG A 317 13.09 2.84 2.62
C ARG A 317 12.97 2.60 1.12
N ASP A 318 11.76 2.46 0.58
CA ASP A 318 11.55 2.35 -0.86
C ASP A 318 12.05 3.60 -1.61
N ALA A 319 11.93 4.78 -0.99
CA ALA A 319 12.45 6.03 -1.56
C ALA A 319 13.98 6.13 -1.47
N GLU A 320 14.58 5.63 -0.39
CA GLU A 320 16.03 5.50 -0.23
C GLU A 320 16.60 4.51 -1.24
N ASP A 321 16.05 3.30 -1.34
CA ASP A 321 16.48 2.26 -2.30
C ASP A 321 16.43 2.80 -3.74
N LYS A 322 15.32 3.47 -4.10
CA LYS A 322 15.20 4.11 -5.41
C LYS A 322 16.25 5.19 -5.67
N TYR A 323 16.63 5.96 -4.63
CA TYR A 323 17.67 6.96 -4.76
C TYR A 323 19.05 6.32 -5.00
N PHE A 324 19.34 5.19 -4.35
CA PHE A 324 20.58 4.46 -4.57
C PHE A 324 20.65 3.81 -5.95
N ASP A 325 19.55 3.22 -6.43
CA ASP A 325 19.47 2.64 -7.78
C ASP A 325 19.70 3.72 -8.86
N GLU A 326 19.09 4.91 -8.70
CA GLU A 326 19.28 6.04 -9.63
C GLU A 326 20.72 6.60 -9.58
N GLU A 327 21.37 6.66 -8.40
CA GLU A 327 22.78 7.04 -8.29
C GLU A 327 23.74 6.01 -8.91
N GLU A 328 23.44 4.71 -8.76
CA GLU A 328 24.24 3.64 -9.35
C GLU A 328 24.15 3.67 -10.88
N ASP A 329 22.95 3.86 -11.43
CA ASP A 329 22.72 4.07 -12.86
C ASP A 329 23.47 5.31 -13.39
N ASP A 330 23.40 6.44 -12.68
CA ASP A 330 24.11 7.68 -13.05
C ASP A 330 25.64 7.49 -13.04
N MET A 331 26.18 6.75 -12.06
CA MET A 331 27.60 6.41 -11.99
C MET A 331 28.03 5.46 -13.11
N GLU A 332 27.22 4.44 -13.43
CA GLU A 332 27.48 3.52 -14.54
C GLU A 332 27.41 4.23 -15.91
N GLU A 333 26.51 5.20 -16.08
CA GLU A 333 26.46 6.03 -17.29
C GLU A 333 27.68 6.95 -17.41
N GLU A 334 28.14 7.56 -16.31
CA GLU A 334 29.36 8.37 -16.32
C GLU A 334 30.62 7.52 -16.62
N GLU A 335 30.74 6.30 -16.10
CA GLU A 335 31.85 5.39 -16.43
C GLU A 335 31.84 4.95 -17.92
N LYS A 336 30.65 4.73 -18.51
CA LYS A 336 30.50 4.43 -19.95
C LYS A 336 30.81 5.62 -20.85
N MET A 337 30.55 6.85 -20.41
CA MET A 337 30.90 8.05 -21.19
C MET A 337 32.40 8.41 -21.11
N THR A 338 33.09 7.93 -20.07
CA THR A 338 34.50 8.23 -19.82
C THR A 338 35.48 7.15 -20.30
N SER A 339 34.96 5.99 -20.72
CA SER A 339 35.70 4.89 -21.39
C SER A 339 35.57 4.95 -22.91
#